data_AF-A0A3B4G0J9-F1
#
_entry.id   AF-A0A3B4G0J9-F1
#
_cell.length_a   1.000
_cell.length_b   1.000
_cell.length_c   1.000
_cell.angle_alpha   90.00
_cell.angle_beta   90.00
_cell.angle_gamma   90.00
#
_symmetry.space_group_name_H-M   'P 1'
#
loop_
_entity.id
_entity.type
_entity.pdbx_description
1 polymer ?
#
loop_
_entity_poly.entity_id
_entity_poly.type
_entity_poly.pdbx_seq_one_letter_code
_entity_poly.pdbx_strand_id
1 'polypeptide(L)'
;MSCLFLHLFIVILNINLYSLQVRRSPVPVIYYTNLLLSNLIQICIMIVWILRISSSIPAVIHLSCVMASLYFRMCVALERYLFGSVLVCVLVWVFCIVSVALAVFLYEFVRLIIYAALPAPLYIFCLAGTLKALPAATSVPTEEKRRTVGALVLLLLNYFLINLPAVIMLTLNSYPHPSYALIINFIIVILFLFSSLLDFILFAFMCKGPIDRLLARLCCCSMESNNTGDVTDVYRYITGMGLLYV
;
A
#
# COMPACT_ATOMS: atom_id res chain seq x y z
N MET A 1 -1.43 -10.43 -27.76
CA MET A 1 -0.96 -10.95 -26.46
C MET A 1 0.10 -10.06 -25.83
N SER A 2 1.16 -9.66 -26.55
CA SER A 2 2.28 -8.91 -25.99
C SER A 2 1.98 -7.43 -25.74
N CYS A 3 1.17 -6.77 -26.57
CA CYS A 3 0.98 -5.31 -26.48
C CYS A 3 0.26 -4.84 -25.20
N LEU A 4 -0.74 -5.57 -24.70
CA LEU A 4 -1.45 -5.18 -23.47
C LEU A 4 -0.59 -5.34 -22.22
N PHE A 5 0.14 -6.46 -22.11
CA PHE A 5 1.10 -6.67 -21.02
C PHE A 5 2.24 -5.64 -21.07
N LEU A 6 2.76 -5.36 -22.27
CA LEU A 6 3.80 -4.36 -22.47
C LEU A 6 3.29 -2.96 -22.12
N HIS A 7 2.07 -2.61 -22.54
CA HIS A 7 1.49 -1.31 -22.25
C HIS A 7 1.22 -1.12 -20.76
N LEU A 8 0.72 -2.16 -20.07
CA LEU A 8 0.52 -2.16 -18.62
C LEU A 8 1.87 -2.01 -17.89
N PHE A 9 2.88 -2.77 -18.32
CA PHE A 9 4.23 -2.70 -17.76
C PHE A 9 4.86 -1.31 -17.97
N ILE A 10 4.68 -0.71 -19.15
CA ILE A 10 5.14 0.64 -19.47
C ILE A 10 4.41 1.67 -18.60
N VAL A 11 3.10 1.54 -18.40
CA VAL A 11 2.33 2.44 -17.52
C VAL A 11 2.82 2.33 -16.08
N ILE A 12 3.03 1.10 -15.57
CA ILE A 12 3.59 0.85 -14.24
C ILE A 12 4.99 1.49 -14.11
N LEU A 13 5.87 1.30 -15.10
CA LEU A 13 7.20 1.91 -15.14
C LEU A 13 7.13 3.44 -15.13
N ASN A 14 6.26 4.04 -15.94
CA ASN A 14 6.09 5.49 -16.00
C ASN A 14 5.55 6.05 -14.68
N ILE A 15 4.60 5.37 -14.02
CA ILE A 15 4.09 5.78 -12.70
C ILE A 15 5.21 5.70 -11.66
N ASN A 16 6.03 4.64 -11.68
CA ASN A 16 7.17 4.48 -10.76
C ASN A 16 8.27 5.51 -11.01
N LEU A 17 8.56 5.86 -12.27
CA LEU A 17 9.52 6.90 -12.64
C LEU A 17 9.00 8.30 -12.29
N TYR A 18 7.71 8.57 -12.53
CA TYR A 18 7.06 9.82 -12.15
C TYR A 18 7.06 10.02 -10.63
N SER A 19 6.77 8.96 -9.86
CA SER A 19 6.85 9.02 -8.39
C SER A 19 8.29 9.19 -7.87
N LEU A 20 9.31 8.72 -8.62
CA LEU A 20 10.71 9.02 -8.35
C LEU A 20 11.05 10.51 -8.63
N GLN A 21 10.47 11.08 -9.69
CA GLN A 21 10.80 12.42 -10.20
C GLN A 21 10.07 13.55 -9.46
N VAL A 22 8.85 13.30 -8.96
CA VAL A 22 7.99 14.35 -8.38
C VAL A 22 8.34 14.73 -6.95
N ARG A 23 9.02 13.90 -6.15
CA ARG A 23 9.53 14.39 -4.86
C ARG A 23 10.47 13.42 -4.15
N ARG A 24 11.37 14.07 -3.40
CA ARG A 24 11.85 13.84 -2.02
C ARG A 24 10.79 13.30 -1.02
N SER A 25 9.88 12.44 -1.46
CA SER A 25 8.78 11.89 -0.68
C SER A 25 9.28 10.71 0.16
N PRO A 26 8.66 10.47 1.33
CA PRO A 26 9.00 9.30 2.13
C PRO A 26 8.68 8.03 1.33
N VAL A 27 9.70 7.20 1.18
CA VAL A 27 9.75 5.81 0.70
C VAL A 27 8.41 5.01 0.77
N PRO A 28 7.64 5.03 1.87
CA PRO A 28 6.32 4.38 1.97
C PRO A 28 5.37 4.64 0.79
N VAL A 29 5.36 5.86 0.25
CA VAL A 29 4.36 6.31 -0.74
C VAL A 29 4.44 5.49 -2.04
N ILE A 30 5.63 5.00 -2.41
CA ILE A 30 5.84 4.23 -3.64
C ILE A 30 5.16 2.86 -3.54
N TYR A 31 5.32 2.16 -2.41
CA TYR A 31 4.67 0.86 -2.21
C TYR A 31 3.14 0.98 -2.15
N TYR A 32 2.64 2.03 -1.50
CA TYR A 32 1.20 2.30 -1.43
C TYR A 32 0.58 2.64 -2.78
N THR A 33 1.25 3.47 -3.59
CA THR A 33 0.75 3.79 -4.94
C THR A 33 0.72 2.57 -5.85
N ASN A 34 1.74 1.70 -5.78
CA ASN A 34 1.74 0.43 -6.50
C ASN A 34 0.66 -0.54 -6.00
N LEU A 35 0.40 -0.59 -4.69
CA LEU A 35 -0.70 -1.37 -4.12
C LEU A 35 -2.06 -0.89 -4.67
N LEU A 36 -2.34 0.42 -4.59
CA LEU A 36 -3.59 1.00 -5.10
C LEU A 36 -3.74 0.80 -6.62
N LEU A 37 -2.63 0.93 -7.36
CA LEU A 37 -2.60 0.65 -8.80
C LEU A 37 -2.96 -0.81 -9.09
N SER A 38 -2.39 -1.76 -8.35
CA SER A 38 -2.70 -3.19 -8.52
C SER A 38 -4.18 -3.49 -8.24
N ASN A 39 -4.77 -2.90 -7.19
CA ASN A 39 -6.19 -3.06 -6.87
C ASN A 39 -7.10 -2.42 -7.93
N LEU A 40 -6.72 -1.24 -8.46
CA LEU A 40 -7.48 -0.58 -9.52
C LEU A 40 -7.52 -1.45 -10.78
N ILE A 41 -6.36 -1.93 -11.23
CA ILE A 41 -6.26 -2.81 -12.39
C ILE A 41 -7.08 -4.09 -12.15
N GLN A 42 -6.98 -4.67 -10.95
CA GLN A 42 -7.74 -5.86 -10.57
C GLN A 42 -9.26 -5.64 -10.70
N ILE A 43 -9.79 -4.55 -10.14
CA ILE A 43 -11.22 -4.20 -10.22
C ILE A 43 -11.64 -3.97 -11.68
N CYS A 44 -10.86 -3.24 -12.47
CA CYS A 44 -11.14 -3.00 -13.89
C CYS A 44 -11.23 -4.31 -14.67
N ILE A 45 -10.30 -5.23 -14.46
CA ILE A 45 -10.28 -6.52 -15.15
C ILE A 45 -11.41 -7.42 -14.67
N MET A 46 -11.75 -7.38 -13.39
CA MET A 46 -12.87 -8.14 -12.83
C MET A 46 -14.19 -7.75 -13.51
N ILE A 47 -14.43 -6.45 -13.74
CA ILE A 47 -15.60 -5.97 -14.49
C ILE A 47 -15.58 -6.53 -15.92
N VAL A 48 -14.43 -6.45 -16.61
CA VAL A 48 -14.29 -7.00 -17.97
C VAL A 48 -14.51 -8.50 -18.00
N TRP A 49 -14.05 -9.24 -16.99
CA TRP A 49 -14.18 -10.68 -16.91
C TRP A 49 -15.64 -11.12 -16.68
N ILE A 50 -16.37 -10.41 -15.82
CA ILE A 50 -17.82 -10.63 -15.63
C ILE A 50 -18.58 -10.40 -16.95
N LEU A 51 -18.17 -9.40 -17.74
CA LEU A 51 -18.79 -9.08 -19.03
C LEU A 51 -18.36 -10.02 -20.18
N ARG A 52 -17.23 -10.73 -20.06
CA ARG A 52 -16.65 -11.54 -21.14
C ARG A 52 -16.18 -12.89 -20.60
N ILE A 53 -17.08 -13.87 -20.67
CA ILE A 53 -17.01 -15.18 -19.98
C ILE A 53 -15.89 -16.14 -20.48
N SER A 54 -15.19 -15.87 -21.59
CA SER A 54 -14.44 -16.94 -22.27
C SER A 54 -13.04 -16.53 -22.78
N SER A 55 -12.25 -15.80 -21.99
CA SER A 55 -10.84 -15.61 -22.36
C SER A 55 -9.88 -15.82 -21.20
N SER A 56 -8.82 -16.56 -21.43
CA SER A 56 -7.78 -16.85 -20.43
C SER A 56 -6.95 -15.60 -20.08
N ILE A 57 -6.92 -14.60 -20.97
CA ILE A 57 -6.06 -13.41 -20.82
C ILE A 57 -6.46 -12.54 -19.61
N PRO A 58 -7.74 -12.12 -19.45
CA PRO A 58 -8.20 -11.43 -18.24
C PRO A 58 -7.91 -12.20 -16.96
N ALA A 59 -8.04 -13.53 -16.98
CA ALA A 59 -7.76 -14.37 -15.81
C ALA A 59 -6.28 -14.31 -15.41
N VAL A 60 -5.34 -14.42 -16.36
CA VAL A 60 -3.89 -14.31 -16.08
C VAL A 60 -3.54 -12.93 -15.52
N ILE A 61 -4.07 -11.86 -16.11
CA ILE A 61 -3.76 -10.50 -15.65
C ILE A 61 -4.38 -10.26 -14.26
N HIS A 62 -5.62 -10.68 -14.03
CA HIS A 62 -6.27 -10.60 -12.73
C HIS A 62 -5.47 -11.32 -11.64
N LEU A 63 -5.06 -12.58 -11.90
CA LEU A 63 -4.22 -13.35 -10.99
C LEU A 63 -2.87 -12.67 -10.72
N SER A 64 -2.23 -12.13 -11.75
CA SER A 64 -0.96 -11.41 -11.61
C SER A 64 -1.12 -10.17 -10.71
N CYS A 65 -2.22 -9.43 -10.85
CA CYS A 65 -2.53 -8.27 -10.00
C CYS A 65 -2.86 -8.67 -8.56
N VAL A 66 -3.59 -9.77 -8.34
CA VAL A 66 -3.84 -10.33 -6.99
C VAL A 66 -2.53 -10.68 -6.29
N MET A 67 -1.60 -11.32 -7.00
CA MET A 67 -0.29 -11.64 -6.44
C MET A 67 0.50 -10.36 -6.15
N ALA A 68 0.51 -9.40 -7.08
CA ALA A 68 1.21 -8.13 -6.91
C ALA A 68 0.69 -7.35 -5.69
N SER A 69 -0.64 -7.25 -5.51
CA SER A 69 -1.22 -6.56 -4.35
C SER A 69 -0.81 -7.21 -3.04
N LEU A 70 -0.79 -8.55 -2.99
CA LEU A 70 -0.37 -9.32 -1.83
C LEU A 70 1.12 -9.06 -1.48
N TYR A 71 2.01 -9.01 -2.48
CA TYR A 71 3.42 -8.67 -2.23
C TYR A 71 3.62 -7.19 -1.89
N PHE A 72 2.88 -6.26 -2.49
CA PHE A 72 2.97 -4.84 -2.12
C PHE A 72 2.50 -4.58 -0.69
N ARG A 73 1.45 -5.26 -0.22
CA ARG A 73 1.05 -5.25 1.19
C ARG A 73 2.17 -5.75 2.10
N MET A 74 2.95 -6.73 1.65
CA MET A 74 4.12 -7.20 2.41
C MET A 74 5.23 -6.15 2.40
N CYS A 75 5.55 -5.55 1.25
CA CYS A 75 6.53 -4.47 1.16
C CYS A 75 6.17 -3.29 2.06
N VAL A 76 4.87 -2.95 2.15
CA VAL A 76 4.35 -1.96 3.10
C VAL A 76 4.61 -2.37 4.55
N ALA A 77 4.34 -3.62 4.92
CA ALA A 77 4.61 -4.09 6.28
C ALA A 77 6.12 -4.12 6.61
N LEU A 78 6.95 -4.40 5.61
CA LEU A 78 8.41 -4.45 5.67
C LEU A 78 9.09 -3.11 5.39
N GLU A 79 8.34 -2.01 5.28
CA GLU A 79 8.87 -0.67 4.95
C GLU A 79 10.06 -0.27 5.84
N ARG A 80 10.07 -0.71 7.10
CA ARG A 80 11.14 -0.44 8.07
C ARG A 80 12.43 -1.24 7.83
N TYR A 81 12.35 -2.32 7.06
CA TYR A 81 13.45 -3.25 6.80
C TYR A 81 13.94 -3.19 5.34
N LEU A 82 13.04 -2.88 4.40
CA LEU A 82 13.37 -2.75 2.99
C LEU A 82 13.69 -1.28 2.67
N PHE A 83 14.90 -1.02 2.19
CA PHE A 83 15.26 0.28 1.61
C PHE A 83 14.40 0.48 0.37
N GLY A 84 13.32 1.26 0.52
CA GLY A 84 12.27 1.25 -0.49
C GLY A 84 12.71 1.86 -1.81
N SER A 85 12.95 0.95 -2.72
CA SER A 85 13.54 1.19 -4.02
C SER A 85 12.51 0.80 -5.07
N VAL A 86 12.40 1.61 -6.10
CA VAL A 86 11.65 1.29 -7.32
C VAL A 86 12.07 -0.07 -7.88
N LEU A 87 13.34 -0.47 -7.69
CA LEU A 87 13.82 -1.78 -8.08
C LEU A 87 13.01 -2.91 -7.43
N VAL A 88 12.68 -2.79 -6.14
CA VAL A 88 11.86 -3.80 -5.43
C VAL A 88 10.46 -3.84 -6.04
N CYS A 89 9.86 -2.70 -6.35
CA CYS A 89 8.55 -2.66 -7.01
C CYS A 89 8.56 -3.34 -8.38
N VAL A 90 9.58 -3.04 -9.20
CA VAL A 90 9.75 -3.66 -10.52
C VAL A 90 9.96 -5.16 -10.39
N LEU A 91 10.80 -5.61 -9.45
CA LEU A 91 11.03 -7.03 -9.18
C LEU A 91 9.74 -7.73 -8.74
N VAL A 92 8.94 -7.12 -7.88
CA VAL A 92 7.64 -7.66 -7.45
C VAL A 92 6.71 -7.83 -8.66
N TRP A 93 6.57 -6.81 -9.50
CA TRP A 93 5.74 -6.90 -10.71
C TRP A 93 6.21 -7.99 -11.67
N VAL A 94 7.50 -8.04 -11.98
CA VAL A 94 8.09 -9.05 -12.87
C VAL A 94 7.89 -10.44 -12.29
N PHE A 95 8.19 -10.63 -11.00
CA PHE A 95 8.00 -11.90 -10.32
C PHE A 95 6.55 -12.37 -10.39
N CYS A 96 5.58 -11.49 -10.13
CA CYS A 96 4.15 -11.84 -10.19
C CYS A 96 3.72 -12.23 -11.60
N ILE A 97 4.07 -11.43 -12.61
CA ILE A 97 3.68 -11.70 -14.00
C ILE A 97 4.30 -13.02 -14.49
N VAL A 98 5.60 -13.23 -14.26
CA VAL A 98 6.32 -14.42 -14.72
C VAL A 98 5.83 -15.67 -13.97
N SER A 99 5.68 -15.61 -12.64
CA SER A 99 5.24 -16.77 -11.85
C SER A 99 3.82 -17.21 -12.18
N VAL A 100 2.88 -16.26 -12.36
CA VAL A 100 1.51 -16.58 -12.77
C VAL A 100 1.46 -17.09 -14.21
N ALA A 101 2.17 -16.45 -15.14
CA ALA A 101 2.23 -16.92 -16.52
C ALA A 101 2.78 -18.35 -16.61
N LEU A 102 3.83 -18.66 -15.84
CA LEU A 102 4.41 -20.00 -15.78
C LEU A 102 3.45 -21.01 -15.16
N ALA A 103 2.77 -20.67 -14.06
CA ALA A 103 1.79 -21.55 -13.41
C ALA A 103 0.62 -21.90 -14.35
N VAL A 104 0.14 -20.92 -15.11
CA VAL A 104 -0.94 -21.11 -16.10
C VAL A 104 -0.45 -21.94 -17.29
N PHE A 105 0.75 -21.65 -17.81
CA PHE A 105 1.32 -22.37 -18.94
C PHE A 105 1.61 -23.84 -18.63
N LEU A 106 2.08 -24.13 -17.41
CA LEU A 106 2.37 -25.50 -16.94
C LEU A 106 1.15 -26.20 -16.34
N TYR A 107 -0.02 -25.55 -16.26
CA TYR A 107 -1.22 -26.06 -15.59
C TYR A 107 -1.01 -26.44 -14.11
N GLU A 108 -0.06 -25.81 -13.44
CA GLU A 108 0.32 -26.10 -12.06
C GLU A 108 -0.14 -25.00 -11.10
N PHE A 109 -1.45 -24.86 -10.96
CA PHE A 109 -2.07 -23.85 -10.11
C PHE A 109 -1.75 -24.02 -8.61
N VAL A 110 -1.37 -25.21 -8.16
CA VAL A 110 -0.92 -25.46 -6.77
C VAL A 110 0.28 -24.57 -6.39
N ARG A 111 1.15 -24.23 -7.35
CA ARG A 111 2.27 -23.31 -7.10
C ARG A 111 1.80 -21.93 -6.66
N LEU A 112 0.62 -21.47 -7.11
CA LEU A 112 0.07 -20.18 -6.72
C LEU A 112 -0.25 -20.14 -5.22
N ILE A 113 -0.73 -21.24 -4.64
CA ILE A 113 -0.97 -21.34 -3.20
C ILE A 113 0.35 -21.21 -2.43
N ILE A 114 1.41 -21.88 -2.91
CA ILE A 114 2.74 -21.80 -2.29
C ILE A 114 3.25 -20.36 -2.34
N TYR A 115 3.17 -19.70 -3.50
CA TYR A 115 3.58 -18.31 -3.64
C TYR A 115 2.72 -17.35 -2.82
N ALA A 116 1.43 -17.62 -2.67
CA ALA A 116 0.55 -16.81 -1.83
C ALA A 116 0.78 -17.05 -0.33
N ALA A 117 1.34 -18.19 0.07
CA ALA A 117 1.66 -18.53 1.45
C ALA A 117 3.03 -17.98 1.91
N LEU A 118 3.98 -17.77 0.99
CA LEU A 118 5.31 -17.21 1.28
C LEU A 118 5.28 -15.93 2.13
N PRO A 119 4.28 -15.04 2.01
CA PRO A 119 4.24 -13.82 2.81
C PRO A 119 3.81 -14.00 4.27
N ALA A 120 3.14 -15.11 4.60
CA ALA A 120 2.71 -15.42 5.98
C ALA A 120 3.85 -15.38 7.01
N PRO A 121 4.97 -16.11 6.86
CA PRO A 121 6.04 -16.12 7.85
C PRO A 121 6.65 -14.73 8.07
N LEU A 122 6.75 -13.92 7.01
CA LEU A 122 7.28 -12.57 7.08
C LEU A 122 6.33 -11.63 7.84
N TYR A 123 5.03 -11.75 7.65
CA TYR A 123 4.04 -11.02 8.45
C TYR A 123 4.12 -11.37 9.93
N ILE A 124 4.25 -12.65 10.27
CA ILE A 124 4.37 -13.12 11.65
C ILE A 124 5.65 -12.59 12.29
N PHE A 125 6.78 -12.65 11.57
CA PHE A 125 8.05 -12.11 12.05
C PHE A 125 7.99 -10.59 12.27
N CYS A 126 7.42 -9.84 11.32
CA CYS A 126 7.21 -8.40 11.45
C CYS A 126 6.35 -8.05 12.66
N LEU A 127 5.26 -8.80 12.89
CA LEU A 127 4.39 -8.62 14.05
C LEU A 127 5.14 -8.89 15.35
N ALA A 128 5.84 -10.03 15.45
CA ALA A 128 6.62 -10.39 16.62
C ALA A 128 7.72 -9.36 16.92
N GLY A 129 8.43 -8.88 15.90
CA GLY A 129 9.43 -7.82 16.02
C GLY A 129 8.82 -6.50 16.49
N THR A 130 7.67 -6.11 15.93
CA THR A 130 6.96 -4.89 16.32
C THR A 130 6.46 -4.96 17.76
N LEU A 131 5.85 -6.08 18.15
CA LEU A 131 5.36 -6.31 19.52
C LEU A 131 6.51 -6.36 20.53
N LYS A 132 7.67 -6.93 20.17
CA LYS A 132 8.87 -6.99 21.02
C LYS A 132 9.57 -5.62 21.15
N ALA A 133 9.57 -4.80 20.11
CA ALA A 133 10.09 -3.43 20.16
C ALA A 133 9.13 -2.44 20.83
N LEU A 134 7.84 -2.79 20.96
CA LEU A 134 6.81 -1.97 21.58
C LEU A 134 7.09 -1.63 23.06
N PRO A 135 7.41 -2.58 23.95
CA PRO A 135 7.69 -2.27 25.36
C PRO A 135 9.01 -1.52 25.59
N ALA A 136 9.97 -1.56 24.66
CA ALA A 136 11.29 -0.92 24.82
C ALA A 136 11.29 0.59 24.52
N ALA A 137 10.28 1.09 23.80
CA ALA A 137 10.19 2.50 23.40
C ALA A 137 9.17 3.24 24.29
N THR A 138 9.56 3.53 25.53
CA THR A 138 8.75 4.22 26.56
C THR A 138 8.60 5.74 26.32
N SER A 139 9.25 6.30 25.29
CA SER A 139 9.38 7.75 25.06
C SER A 139 8.85 8.27 23.72
N VAL A 140 8.17 7.44 22.92
CA VAL A 140 7.62 7.83 21.60
C VAL A 140 6.13 8.20 21.75
N PRO A 141 5.63 9.30 21.14
CA PRO A 141 4.23 9.70 21.24
C PRO A 141 3.31 8.53 20.84
N THR A 142 2.38 8.21 21.72
CA THR A 142 1.53 7.01 21.75
C THR A 142 0.67 6.81 20.49
N GLU A 143 0.37 7.89 19.77
CA GLU A 143 -0.52 7.91 18.59
C GLU A 143 0.10 7.22 17.35
N GLU A 144 1.32 7.62 16.94
CA GLU A 144 1.96 7.11 15.70
C GLU A 144 2.37 5.64 15.82
N LYS A 145 2.78 5.23 17.03
CA LYS A 145 3.14 3.85 17.35
C LYS A 145 1.92 2.94 17.28
N ARG A 146 0.80 3.35 17.87
CA ARG A 146 -0.48 2.63 17.81
C ARG A 146 -1.02 2.55 16.39
N ARG A 147 -0.84 3.61 15.59
CA ARG A 147 -1.23 3.63 14.17
C ARG A 147 -0.44 2.62 13.33
N THR A 148 0.87 2.51 13.55
CA THR A 148 1.71 1.52 12.86
C THR A 148 1.28 0.09 13.20
N VAL A 149 1.07 -0.20 14.49
CA VAL A 149 0.60 -1.52 14.94
C VAL A 149 -0.78 -1.83 14.37
N GLY A 150 -1.69 -0.86 14.39
CA GLY A 150 -3.03 -1.00 13.82
C GLY A 150 -2.99 -1.30 12.31
N ALA A 151 -2.14 -0.62 11.54
CA ALA A 151 -1.97 -0.88 10.11
C ALA A 151 -1.40 -2.29 9.85
N LEU A 152 -0.43 -2.74 10.63
CA LEU A 152 0.12 -4.11 10.53
C LEU A 152 -0.93 -5.18 10.86
N VAL A 153 -1.72 -4.97 11.93
CA VAL A 153 -2.80 -5.90 12.30
C VAL A 153 -3.87 -5.94 11.20
N LEU A 154 -4.23 -4.78 10.62
CA LEU A 154 -5.18 -4.71 9.51
C LEU A 154 -4.68 -5.48 8.28
N LEU A 155 -3.40 -5.33 7.91
CA LEU A 155 -2.78 -6.08 6.81
C LEU A 155 -2.78 -7.59 7.09
N LEU A 156 -2.50 -7.99 8.32
CA LEU A 156 -2.49 -9.39 8.74
C LEU A 156 -3.90 -10.01 8.64
N LEU A 157 -4.92 -9.31 9.15
CA LEU A 157 -6.31 -9.76 9.04
C LEU A 157 -6.72 -9.86 7.58
N ASN A 158 -6.41 -8.84 6.77
CA ASN A 158 -6.71 -8.84 5.34
C ASN A 158 -6.04 -10.03 4.62
N TYR A 159 -4.81 -10.35 4.99
CA TYR A 159 -4.07 -11.47 4.43
C TYR A 159 -4.69 -12.83 4.81
N PHE A 160 -4.85 -13.12 6.11
CA PHE A 160 -5.28 -14.44 6.59
C PHE A 160 -6.76 -14.73 6.38
N LEU A 161 -7.64 -13.74 6.54
CA LEU A 161 -9.09 -13.95 6.49
C LEU A 161 -9.67 -13.80 5.09
N ILE A 162 -9.02 -13.04 4.20
CA ILE A 162 -9.62 -12.67 2.91
C ILE A 162 -8.76 -13.15 1.75
N ASN A 163 -7.50 -12.70 1.66
CA ASN A 163 -6.64 -13.03 0.53
C ASN A 163 -6.31 -14.52 0.45
N LEU A 164 -5.85 -15.12 1.54
CA LEU A 164 -5.43 -16.52 1.56
C LEU A 164 -6.61 -17.45 1.23
N PRO A 165 -7.80 -17.31 1.84
CA PRO A 165 -8.98 -18.09 1.45
C PRO A 165 -9.40 -17.84 0.00
N ALA A 166 -9.36 -16.60 -0.49
CA ALA A 166 -9.73 -16.28 -1.86
C ALA A 166 -8.81 -16.97 -2.89
N VAL A 167 -7.48 -16.97 -2.67
CA VAL A 167 -6.52 -17.64 -3.55
C VAL A 167 -6.69 -19.17 -3.53
N ILE A 168 -6.94 -19.75 -2.34
CA ILE A 168 -7.22 -21.19 -2.21
C ILE A 168 -8.49 -21.56 -2.97
N MET A 169 -9.58 -20.83 -2.74
CA MET A 169 -10.87 -21.07 -3.42
C MET A 169 -10.74 -20.91 -4.94
N LEU A 170 -10.01 -19.90 -5.41
CA LEU A 170 -9.76 -19.67 -6.83
C LEU A 170 -8.98 -20.82 -7.48
N THR A 171 -7.99 -21.37 -6.76
CA THR A 171 -7.18 -22.50 -7.24
C THR A 171 -8.01 -23.79 -7.29
N LEU A 172 -8.81 -24.06 -6.26
CA LEU A 172 -9.66 -25.26 -6.20
C LEU A 172 -10.81 -25.23 -7.20
N ASN A 173 -11.38 -24.05 -7.47
CA ASN A 173 -12.46 -23.88 -8.46
C ASN A 173 -12.01 -24.15 -9.92
N SER A 174 -10.71 -24.34 -10.15
CA SER A 174 -10.18 -24.77 -11.46
C SER A 174 -10.48 -26.25 -11.77
N TYR A 175 -10.95 -27.03 -10.79
CA TYR A 175 -11.44 -28.41 -10.94
C TYR A 175 -12.97 -28.43 -10.76
N PRO A 176 -13.75 -28.38 -11.85
CA PRO A 176 -15.17 -28.06 -11.75
C PRO A 176 -16.02 -29.26 -11.30
N HIS A 177 -16.92 -29.03 -10.34
CA HIS A 177 -18.28 -29.53 -10.46
C HIS A 177 -19.21 -28.36 -10.83
N PRO A 178 -20.12 -28.55 -11.80
CA PRO A 178 -20.89 -27.48 -12.41
C PRO A 178 -21.96 -26.84 -11.50
N SER A 179 -22.38 -27.51 -10.43
CA SER A 179 -23.52 -27.08 -9.61
C SER A 179 -23.23 -25.93 -8.64
N TYR A 180 -21.97 -25.71 -8.24
CA TYR A 180 -21.59 -24.70 -7.23
C TYR A 180 -20.60 -23.64 -7.72
N ALA A 181 -20.10 -23.76 -8.95
CA ALA A 181 -19.06 -22.88 -9.49
C ALA A 181 -19.45 -21.39 -9.52
N LEU A 182 -20.73 -21.07 -9.81
CA LEU A 182 -21.20 -19.68 -9.90
C LEU A 182 -21.21 -18.98 -8.53
N ILE A 183 -21.69 -19.68 -7.50
CA ILE A 183 -21.73 -19.17 -6.12
C ILE A 183 -20.31 -18.95 -5.60
N ILE A 184 -19.41 -19.91 -5.83
CA ILE A 184 -18.00 -19.80 -5.44
C ILE A 184 -17.33 -18.61 -6.11
N ASN A 185 -17.54 -18.42 -7.42
CA ASN A 185 -17.00 -17.26 -8.13
C ASN A 185 -17.50 -15.93 -7.55
N PHE A 186 -18.78 -15.83 -7.20
CA PHE A 186 -19.35 -14.65 -6.54
C PHE A 186 -18.69 -14.35 -5.19
N ILE A 187 -18.48 -15.38 -4.36
CA ILE A 187 -17.81 -15.25 -3.08
C ILE A 187 -16.37 -14.76 -3.27
N ILE A 188 -15.62 -15.33 -4.22
CA ILE A 188 -14.26 -14.91 -4.53
C ILE A 188 -14.19 -13.44 -4.94
N VAL A 189 -15.12 -13.00 -5.80
CA VAL A 189 -15.24 -11.59 -6.23
C VAL A 189 -15.47 -10.66 -5.04
N ILE A 190 -16.40 -11.01 -4.15
CA ILE A 190 -16.72 -10.21 -2.96
C ILE A 190 -15.51 -10.12 -2.03
N LEU A 191 -14.81 -11.23 -1.80
CA LEU A 191 -13.60 -11.25 -0.96
C LEU A 191 -12.53 -10.31 -1.53
N PHE A 192 -12.24 -10.36 -2.83
CA PHE A 192 -11.25 -9.49 -3.44
C PHE A 192 -11.63 -8.01 -3.40
N LEU A 193 -12.92 -7.70 -3.60
CA LEU A 193 -13.40 -6.33 -3.50
C LEU A 193 -13.26 -5.80 -2.07
N PHE A 194 -13.65 -6.61 -1.08
CA PHE A 194 -13.50 -6.26 0.33
C PHE A 194 -12.03 -6.09 0.72
N SER A 195 -11.16 -6.95 0.18
CA SER A 195 -9.72 -6.84 0.37
C SER A 195 -9.15 -5.51 -0.16
N SER A 196 -9.62 -5.06 -1.32
CA SER A 196 -9.24 -3.78 -1.91
C SER A 196 -9.75 -2.59 -1.07
N LEU A 197 -10.96 -2.69 -0.52
CA LEU A 197 -11.52 -1.67 0.37
C LEU A 197 -10.70 -1.50 1.66
N LEU A 198 -10.23 -2.60 2.25
CA LEU A 198 -9.35 -2.55 3.43
C LEU A 198 -8.04 -1.82 3.13
N ASP A 199 -7.50 -1.94 1.92
CA ASP A 199 -6.30 -1.21 1.52
C ASP A 199 -6.54 0.30 1.36
N PHE A 200 -7.73 0.70 0.87
CA PHE A 200 -8.12 2.11 0.83
C PHE A 200 -8.29 2.69 2.24
N ILE A 201 -8.89 1.92 3.16
CA ILE A 201 -8.99 2.30 4.58
C ILE A 201 -7.60 2.47 5.18
N LEU A 202 -6.69 1.55 4.88
CA LEU A 202 -5.31 1.62 5.35
C LEU A 202 -4.57 2.84 4.79
N PHE A 203 -4.77 3.18 3.51
CA PHE A 203 -4.26 4.43 2.93
C PHE A 203 -4.80 5.66 3.67
N ALA A 204 -6.11 5.73 3.96
CA ALA A 204 -6.69 6.83 4.71
C ALA A 204 -6.11 6.96 6.13
N PHE A 205 -5.87 5.84 6.82
CA PHE A 205 -5.18 5.82 8.11
C PHE A 205 -3.73 6.32 8.01
N MET A 206 -3.02 5.97 6.95
CA MET A 206 -1.65 6.44 6.73
C MET A 206 -1.59 7.93 6.38
N CYS A 207 -2.57 8.45 5.66
CA CYS A 207 -2.68 9.86 5.29
C CYS A 207 -3.08 10.79 6.45
N LYS A 208 -3.83 10.30 7.46
CA LYS A 208 -4.20 11.12 8.62
C LYS A 208 -2.98 11.75 9.33
N GLY A 209 -1.91 10.98 9.53
CA GLY A 209 -0.67 11.50 10.13
C GLY A 209 -0.04 12.72 9.45
N PRO A 210 0.35 12.62 8.17
CA PRO A 210 0.95 13.73 7.45
C PRO A 210 -0.02 14.90 7.23
N ILE A 211 -1.34 14.66 7.13
CA ILE A 211 -2.34 15.72 7.01
C ILE A 211 -2.43 16.54 8.31
N ASP A 212 -2.49 15.90 9.48
CA ASP A 212 -2.49 16.59 10.77
C ASP A 212 -1.20 17.39 10.97
N ARG A 213 -0.07 16.86 10.49
CA ARG A 213 1.23 17.54 10.52
C ARG A 213 1.33 18.71 9.54
N LEU A 214 0.64 18.63 8.40
CA LEU A 214 0.50 19.70 7.41
C LEU A 214 -0.42 20.81 7.93
N LEU A 215 -1.55 20.44 8.52
CA LEU A 215 -2.48 21.36 9.18
C LEU A 215 -1.79 22.07 10.35
N ALA A 216 -1.01 21.36 11.17
CA ALA A 216 -0.22 21.97 12.23
C ALA A 216 0.78 23.00 11.70
N ARG A 217 1.48 22.71 10.58
CA ARG A 217 2.39 23.68 9.94
C ARG A 217 1.66 24.89 9.37
N LEU A 218 0.52 24.68 8.72
CA LEU A 218 -0.32 25.78 8.20
C LEU A 218 -0.88 26.64 9.33
N CYS A 219 -1.26 26.03 10.45
CA CYS A 219 -1.74 26.75 11.63
C CYS A 219 -0.62 27.56 12.31
N CYS A 220 0.61 27.01 12.40
CA CYS A 220 1.78 27.76 12.90
C CYS A 220 2.15 28.93 11.99
N CYS A 221 2.06 28.78 10.65
CA CYS A 221 2.29 29.88 9.71
C CYS A 221 1.21 30.97 9.82
N SER A 222 -0.01 30.61 10.21
CA SER A 222 -1.10 31.57 10.45
C SER A 222 -0.88 32.39 11.72
N MET A 223 -0.41 31.77 12.80
CA MET A 223 -0.12 32.45 14.07
C MET A 223 1.04 33.45 13.99
N GLU A 224 2.08 33.16 13.18
CA GLU A 224 3.22 34.06 13.04
C GLU A 224 2.89 35.32 12.21
N SER A 225 1.87 35.25 11.35
CA SER A 225 1.37 36.41 10.58
C SER A 225 0.47 37.37 11.38
N ASN A 226 -0.05 36.93 12.53
CA ASN A 226 -0.93 37.74 13.40
C ASN A 226 -0.18 38.45 14.54
N ASN A 227 1.12 38.18 14.74
CA ASN A 227 1.93 38.82 15.78
C ASN A 227 2.82 39.97 15.28
N THR A 228 2.71 40.38 14.02
CA THR A 228 3.37 41.60 13.50
C THR A 228 2.50 42.85 13.60
N GLY A 229 1.50 42.85 14.49
CA GLY A 229 0.50 43.91 14.57
C GLY A 229 0.00 44.22 15.97
N ASP A 230 0.81 44.09 17.01
CA ASP A 230 0.65 44.90 18.23
C ASP A 230 1.87 44.72 19.16
N VAL A 231 2.12 45.71 19.99
CA VAL A 231 3.18 45.79 21.02
C VAL A 231 4.56 46.26 20.52
N THR A 232 4.69 47.58 20.37
CA THR A 232 5.84 48.32 20.95
C THR A 232 5.50 49.81 21.12
N ASP A 233 4.48 50.08 21.93
CA ASP A 233 4.40 51.31 22.72
C ASP A 233 4.47 50.92 24.21
N VAL A 234 5.67 50.52 24.65
CA VAL A 234 6.02 50.47 26.08
C VAL A 234 7.45 51.00 26.23
N TYR A 235 7.51 52.32 26.35
CA TYR A 235 8.45 53.13 27.11
C TYR A 235 9.39 52.38 28.08
N ARG A 236 10.62 52.91 28.18
CA ARG A 236 11.66 52.72 29.24
C ARG A 236 12.81 51.79 28.90
N TYR A 237 13.65 52.19 27.96
CA TYR A 237 15.11 51.98 27.93
C TYR A 237 15.53 52.74 26.67
N ILE A 238 15.68 54.06 26.66
CA ILE A 238 16.98 54.74 26.74
C ILE A 238 16.67 56.23 27.05
N THR A 239 16.19 56.50 28.27
CA THR A 239 16.40 57.80 28.92
C THR A 239 17.75 57.71 29.65
N GLY A 240 18.83 57.56 28.89
CA GLY A 240 20.13 57.19 29.45
C GLY A 240 21.27 57.23 28.45
N MET A 241 21.35 58.25 27.59
CA MET A 241 22.60 58.67 26.93
C MET A 241 22.41 60.03 26.25
N GLY A 242 22.35 61.09 27.06
CA GLY A 242 22.89 62.36 26.61
C GLY A 242 24.43 62.28 26.62
N LEU A 243 25.07 63.02 25.71
CA LEU A 243 26.52 63.17 25.48
C LEU A 243 27.11 62.22 24.42
N LEU A 244 27.05 62.60 23.14
CA LEU A 244 28.21 63.12 22.40
C LEU A 244 27.82 63.43 20.93
N TYR A 245 28.41 64.52 20.43
CA TYR A 245 28.50 64.99 19.04
C TYR A 245 27.60 66.16 18.60
N VAL A 246 28.29 67.31 18.66
CA VAL A 246 28.13 68.66 18.08
C VAL A 246 27.14 69.58 18.80
#